data_AF-A0A7W2EHY4-F1
#
_entry.id   AF-A0A7W2EHY4-F1
#
_cell.length_a   1.000
_cell.length_b   1.000
_cell.length_c   1.000
_cell.angle_alpha   90.00
_cell.angle_beta   90.00
_cell.angle_gamma   90.00
#
_symmetry.space_group_name_H-M   'P 1'
#
loop_
_entity.id
_entity.type
_entity.pdbx_description
1 polymer ?
#
loop_
_entity_poly.entity_id
_entity_poly.type
_entity_poly.pdbx_seq_one_letter_code
_entity_poly.pdbx_strand_id
1 'polypeptide(L)'
;MPNNSDFFGTPEENLNAARQHTATGRKGGNLAVPSRKEVMTLPPAELKAKLIAWMEHSVIEIVPSRGQIALVKDVLAERPDASKLADIIAMCSHYMNDA
;
A
#
# COMPACT_ATOMS: atom_id res chain seq x y z
N MET A 1 16.30 -6.26 -14.76
CA MET A 1 15.84 -5.00 -14.13
C MET A 1 14.89 -5.39 -13.01
N PRO A 2 15.09 -4.95 -11.76
CA PRO A 2 14.17 -5.29 -10.69
C PRO A 2 12.80 -4.70 -11.01
N ASN A 3 11.77 -5.55 -11.01
CA ASN A 3 10.44 -5.23 -11.48
C ASN A 3 9.70 -4.45 -10.39
N ASN A 4 9.93 -3.14 -10.34
CA ASN A 4 9.33 -2.25 -9.33
C ASN A 4 7.80 -2.09 -9.45
N SER A 5 7.24 -2.70 -10.50
CA SER A 5 5.81 -2.88 -10.75
C SER A 5 5.08 -3.57 -9.59
N ASP A 6 5.79 -4.44 -8.85
CA ASP A 6 5.20 -5.22 -7.76
C ASP A 6 4.81 -4.35 -6.56
N PHE A 7 5.49 -3.22 -6.33
CA PHE A 7 5.21 -2.28 -5.23
C PHE A 7 4.54 -1.00 -5.74
N PHE A 8 3.68 -1.15 -6.75
CA PHE A 8 2.92 -0.05 -7.34
C PHE A 8 3.83 1.09 -7.85
N GLY A 9 5.03 0.77 -8.33
CA GLY A 9 5.99 1.76 -8.84
C GLY A 9 6.76 2.53 -7.76
N THR A 10 6.67 2.15 -6.48
CA THR A 10 7.45 2.79 -5.39
C THR A 10 8.95 2.59 -5.62
N PRO A 11 9.77 3.62 -5.86
CA PRO A 11 11.20 3.46 -6.18
C PRO A 11 11.96 2.55 -5.21
N GLU A 12 12.87 1.72 -5.73
CA GLU A 12 13.69 0.83 -4.90
C GLU A 12 14.52 1.62 -3.87
N GLU A 13 14.97 2.82 -4.24
CA GLU A 13 15.64 3.76 -3.33
C GLU A 13 14.76 4.12 -2.13
N ASN A 14 13.47 4.40 -2.36
CA ASN A 14 12.52 4.71 -1.29
C ASN A 14 12.26 3.50 -0.38
N LEU A 15 12.14 2.31 -0.96
CA LEU A 15 12.00 1.06 -0.19
C LEU A 15 13.24 0.82 0.70
N ASN A 16 14.44 1.07 0.17
CA ASN A 16 15.67 0.95 0.93
C ASN A 16 15.81 2.04 2.01
N ALA A 17 15.43 3.27 1.71
CA ALA A 17 15.43 4.37 2.67
C ALA A 17 14.44 4.11 3.83
N ALA A 18 13.25 3.59 3.54
CA ALA A 18 12.29 3.16 4.58
C ALA A 18 12.88 2.07 5.48
N ARG A 19 13.58 1.07 4.92
CA ARG A 19 14.27 0.04 5.71
C ARG A 19 15.34 0.65 6.63
N GLN A 20 16.09 1.62 6.12
CA GLN A 20 17.14 2.33 6.87
C GLN A 20 16.59 3.34 7.90
N HIS A 21 15.32 3.74 7.79
CA HIS A 21 14.67 4.66 8.73
C HIS A 21 14.80 4.18 10.19
N THR A 22 14.69 2.86 10.41
CA THR A 22 14.88 2.23 11.73
C THR A 22 16.31 2.34 12.26
N ALA A 23 17.31 2.31 11.38
CA ALA A 23 18.72 2.40 11.74
C ALA A 23 19.09 3.79 12.27
N THR A 24 18.30 4.82 11.96
CA THR A 24 18.53 6.21 12.42
C THR A 24 17.97 6.51 13.82
N GLY A 25 17.31 5.55 14.48
CA GLY A 25 16.77 5.72 15.83
C GLY A 25 15.46 6.52 15.92
N ARG A 26 14.92 6.99 14.78
CA ARG A 26 13.55 7.51 14.70
C ARG A 26 12.57 6.36 14.89
N LYS A 27 11.97 6.27 16.07
CA LYS A 27 10.95 5.27 16.38
C LYS A 27 9.60 5.76 15.86
N GLY A 28 9.01 5.03 14.93
CA GLY A 28 7.61 5.19 14.53
C GLY A 28 7.39 5.06 13.03
N GLY A 29 6.23 4.51 12.67
CA GLY A 29 5.75 4.43 11.30
C GLY A 29 5.90 3.07 10.63
N ASN A 30 5.06 2.84 9.63
CA ASN A 30 5.08 1.70 8.74
C ASN A 30 6.23 1.86 7.74
N LEU A 31 6.94 0.74 7.50
CA LEU A 31 8.13 0.66 6.66
C LEU A 31 7.93 -0.26 5.45
N ALA A 32 6.71 -0.78 5.30
CA ALA A 32 6.39 -1.80 4.31
C ALA A 32 5.37 -1.26 3.31
N VAL A 33 5.69 -1.40 2.03
CA VAL A 33 4.74 -1.18 0.94
C VAL A 33 4.06 -2.52 0.65
N PRO A 34 2.72 -2.58 0.50
CA PRO A 34 2.06 -3.78 0.04
C PRO A 34 2.48 -4.10 -1.39
N SER A 35 2.76 -5.36 -1.67
CA SER A 35 2.96 -5.84 -3.04
C SER A 35 1.63 -6.14 -3.72
N ARG A 36 1.60 -6.11 -5.05
CA ARG A 36 0.45 -6.56 -5.86
C ARG A 36 0.00 -7.97 -5.49
N LYS A 37 0.95 -8.88 -5.26
CA LYS A 37 0.66 -10.25 -4.83
C LYS A 37 -0.11 -10.26 -3.51
N GLU A 38 0.36 -9.50 -2.52
CA GLU A 38 -0.31 -9.42 -1.22
C GLU A 38 -1.70 -8.79 -1.33
N VAL A 39 -1.87 -7.74 -2.12
CA VAL A 39 -3.19 -7.15 -2.36
C VAL A 39 -4.14 -8.17 -3.00
N MET A 40 -3.65 -9.01 -3.91
CA MET A 40 -4.44 -10.08 -4.54
C MET A 40 -4.78 -11.25 -3.63
N THR A 41 -3.87 -11.64 -2.72
CA THR A 41 -3.98 -12.92 -2.00
C THR A 41 -4.30 -12.80 -0.53
N LEU A 42 -4.04 -11.67 0.12
CA LEU A 42 -4.26 -11.55 1.56
C LEU A 42 -5.75 -11.60 1.92
N PRO A 43 -6.10 -12.21 3.06
CA PRO A 43 -7.45 -12.13 3.60
C PRO A 43 -7.88 -10.67 3.85
N PRO A 44 -9.18 -10.33 3.71
CA PRO A 44 -9.66 -8.95 3.83
C PRO A 44 -9.21 -8.22 5.11
N ALA A 45 -9.22 -8.89 6.26
CA ALA A 45 -8.83 -8.28 7.54
C ALA A 45 -7.33 -7.91 7.58
N GLU A 46 -6.47 -8.83 7.15
CA GLU A 46 -5.02 -8.59 7.09
C GLU A 46 -4.68 -7.53 6.05
N LEU A 47 -5.34 -7.58 4.88
CA LEU A 47 -5.16 -6.61 3.82
C LEU A 47 -5.57 -5.21 4.27
N LYS A 48 -6.71 -5.08 4.95
CA LYS A 48 -7.18 -3.80 5.49
C LYS A 48 -6.16 -3.20 6.46
N ALA A 49 -5.68 -3.99 7.42
CA ALA A 49 -4.67 -3.54 8.37
C ALA A 49 -3.38 -3.09 7.68
N LYS A 50 -2.94 -3.85 6.66
CA LYS A 50 -1.73 -3.51 5.90
C LYS A 50 -1.88 -2.21 5.09
N LEU A 51 -3.04 -2.01 4.45
CA LEU A 51 -3.31 -0.80 3.68
C LEU A 51 -3.44 0.43 4.57
N ILE A 52 -4.12 0.32 5.73
CA ILE A 52 -4.18 1.41 6.72
C ILE A 52 -2.79 1.79 7.21
N ALA A 53 -1.97 0.79 7.60
CA ALA A 53 -0.60 1.05 8.03
C ALA A 53 0.20 1.78 6.96
N TRP A 54 0.01 1.42 5.68
CA TRP A 54 0.70 2.07 4.58
C TRP A 54 0.15 3.48 4.26
N MET A 55 -1.16 3.71 4.34
CA MET A 55 -1.76 5.01 4.00
C MET A 55 -1.62 6.04 5.11
N GLU A 56 -1.77 5.62 6.37
CA GLU A 56 -1.85 6.54 7.53
C GLU A 56 -0.57 6.62 8.34
N HIS A 57 0.25 5.57 8.31
CA HIS A 57 1.38 5.44 9.23
C HIS A 57 2.71 5.31 8.53
N SER A 58 2.77 5.39 7.20
CA SER A 58 4.04 5.29 6.48
C SER A 58 5.04 6.36 6.85
N VAL A 59 6.30 5.95 6.91
CA VAL A 59 7.41 6.90 6.88
C VAL A 59 7.43 7.67 5.55
N ILE A 60 7.96 8.89 5.59
CA ILE A 60 7.83 9.87 4.49
C ILE A 60 8.31 9.34 3.15
N GLU A 61 9.28 8.42 3.16
CA GLU A 61 9.89 7.82 1.98
C GLU A 61 8.90 6.97 1.18
N ILE A 62 7.89 6.38 1.84
CA ILE A 62 6.96 5.42 1.23
C ILE A 62 5.48 5.80 1.41
N VAL A 63 5.18 7.05 1.77
CA VAL A 63 3.79 7.54 1.77
C VAL A 63 3.21 7.37 0.37
N PRO A 64 2.07 6.67 0.21
CA PRO A 64 1.50 6.42 -1.11
C PRO A 64 1.03 7.71 -1.77
N SER A 65 1.33 7.86 -3.06
CA SER A 65 0.67 8.85 -3.91
C SER A 65 -0.72 8.37 -4.31
N ARG A 66 -1.59 9.30 -4.72
CA ARG A 66 -2.93 8.97 -5.24
C ARG A 66 -2.90 7.96 -6.39
N GLY A 67 -1.92 8.08 -7.30
CA GLY A 67 -1.75 7.13 -8.40
C GLY A 67 -1.46 5.70 -7.93
N GLN A 68 -0.71 5.56 -6.83
CA GLN A 68 -0.43 4.24 -6.26
C GLN A 68 -1.67 3.64 -5.57
N ILE A 69 -2.47 4.47 -4.90
CA ILE A 69 -3.74 4.06 -4.30
C ILE A 69 -4.75 3.64 -5.40
N ALA A 70 -4.76 4.33 -6.54
CA ALA A 70 -5.59 3.96 -7.69
C ALA A 70 -5.22 2.56 -8.21
N LEU A 71 -3.92 2.30 -8.39
CA LEU A 71 -3.46 0.98 -8.82
C LEU A 71 -3.82 -0.14 -7.84
N VAL A 72 -3.83 0.15 -6.53
CA VAL A 72 -4.31 -0.81 -5.51
C VAL A 72 -5.80 -1.06 -5.67
N LYS A 73 -6.59 0.00 -5.89
CA LYS A 73 -8.04 -0.10 -6.11
C LYS A 73 -8.34 -0.98 -7.33
N ASP A 74 -7.61 -0.80 -8.42
CA ASP A 74 -7.76 -1.61 -9.63
C ASP A 74 -7.48 -3.09 -9.34
N VAL A 75 -6.39 -3.39 -8.63
CA VAL A 75 -6.04 -4.77 -8.23
C VAL A 75 -7.11 -5.37 -7.29
N LEU A 76 -7.65 -4.60 -6.36
CA LEU A 76 -8.74 -5.06 -5.49
C LEU A 76 -10.03 -5.38 -6.28
N ALA A 77 -10.32 -4.61 -7.33
CA ALA A 77 -11.49 -4.80 -8.17
C ALA A 77 -11.37 -6.06 -9.06
N GLU A 78 -10.15 -6.49 -9.39
CA GLU A 78 -9.88 -7.72 -10.15
C GLU A 78 -10.04 -9.00 -9.31
N ARG A 79 -10.16 -8.89 -7.98
CA ARG A 79 -10.27 -10.06 -7.12
C ARG A 79 -11.63 -10.76 -7.27
N PRO A 80 -11.67 -12.10 -7.27
CA PRO A 80 -12.94 -12.85 -7.30
C PRO A 80 -13.87 -12.55 -6.12
N ASP A 81 -13.30 -12.14 -4.98
CA ASP A 81 -14.00 -11.76 -3.76
C ASP A 81 -14.14 -10.25 -3.57
N ALA A 82 -14.03 -9.45 -4.63
CA ALA A 82 -14.11 -7.98 -4.58
C ALA A 82 -15.34 -7.45 -3.85
N SER A 83 -16.48 -8.15 -3.90
CA SER A 83 -17.70 -7.79 -3.16
C SER A 83 -17.50 -7.77 -1.63
N LYS A 84 -16.59 -8.60 -1.10
CA LYS A 84 -16.21 -8.63 0.32
C LYS A 84 -15.16 -7.57 0.69
N LEU A 85 -14.61 -6.88 -0.30
CA LEU A 85 -13.57 -5.86 -0.17
C LEU A 85 -14.14 -4.45 -0.37
N ALA A 86 -15.46 -4.31 -0.49
CA ALA A 86 -16.14 -3.03 -0.75
C ALA A 86 -15.69 -1.93 0.22
N ASP A 87 -15.56 -2.23 1.52
CA ASP A 87 -15.08 -1.28 2.53
C ASP A 87 -13.64 -0.81 2.26
N ILE A 88 -12.78 -1.71 1.79
CA ILE A 88 -11.38 -1.41 1.50
C ILE A 88 -11.29 -0.57 0.20
N ILE A 89 -12.09 -0.91 -0.81
CA ILE A 89 -12.19 -0.16 -2.06
C ILE A 89 -12.74 1.27 -1.80
N ALA A 90 -13.74 1.40 -0.93
CA ALA A 90 -14.28 2.69 -0.51
C ALA A 90 -13.24 3.52 0.26
N MET A 91 -12.48 2.89 1.16
CA MET A 91 -11.36 3.53 1.85
C MET A 91 -10.31 4.05 0.87
N CYS A 92 -9.90 3.25 -0.12
CA CYS A 92 -8.97 3.70 -1.17
C CYS A 92 -9.53 4.91 -1.94
N SER A 93 -10.83 4.90 -2.27
CA SER A 93 -11.48 6.00 -2.98
C SER A 93 -11.50 7.29 -2.16
N HIS A 94 -11.78 7.18 -0.85
CA HIS A 94 -11.72 8.31 0.08
C HIS A 94 -10.34 8.97 0.11
N TYR A 95 -9.26 8.18 0.21
CA TYR A 95 -7.89 8.69 0.21
C TYR A 95 -7.48 9.37 -1.11
N MET A 96 -8.12 9.02 -2.22
CA MET A 96 -7.90 9.69 -3.50
C MET A 96 -8.65 11.02 -3.62
N ASN A 97 -9.57 11.32 -2.70
CA ASN A 97 -10.62 12.34 -2.87
C ASN A 97 -11.52 12.09 -4.10
N ASP A 98 -11.63 10.83 -4.53
CA ASP A 98 -12.62 10.38 -5.51
C ASP A 98 -13.93 10.12 -4.76
N ALA A 99 -14.71 11.18 -4.52
CA ALA A 99 -16.07 11.10 -3.98
C ALA A 99 -17.10 11.26 -5.10
#